data_AF-G1TIZ7-F1
#
_entry.id   AF-G1TIZ7-F1
#
_cell.length_a   1.000
_cell.length_b   1.000
_cell.length_c   1.000
_cell.angle_alpha   90.00
_cell.angle_beta   90.00
_cell.angle_gamma   90.00
#
_symmetry.space_group_name_H-M   'P 1'
#
loop_
_entity.id
_entity.type
_entity.pdbx_description
1 polymer ?
#
loop_
_entity_poly.entity_id
_entity_poly.type
_entity_poly.pdbx_seq_one_letter_code
_entity_poly.pdbx_strand_id
1 'polypeptide(L)'
;MAFTVLNGLLLKDLSQPVLLQQVGKTPQLDSFSYQSRFMHDVFAHFPEVLFIHRTYNPRGKVLYTFLVDGPRVQLEGRLARAVYFAIPTREDAEGLAQVFQVFKTFNPAWERVCTILVDPHFLPLPTLAMEFPTAEILLSAFHVCKFLQGKFYQLCLERPVETLLLTSLQSTMCAATAGNLRKLYALLSTCVPPARLPELHPHWLLNDRIWLAHRWRSRAESSRYFQGLEVTTRVLSQFFGTTASEKQGMASLFRYMQNSENKAGLPLGLGPQDSGALSDASAQSPKVEQLVEARIQHSLNTICTGPAAQLCLGELAVVQKSMHLIGSGSEKMNIQILEDTHRVQPQPPASCSCYFNQAFHLPCRHILAVLSARRQVLQPDMLPAQWAAGCATSLGGILGSKWSETLDKRLAVTLLTEEVGRLLQQCSKEEFELRYSTLRELADSWIGPYEQVQL
;
A
#
# COMPACT_ATOMS: atom_id res chain seq x y z
N MET A 1 30.40 14.24 -32.20
CA MET A 1 30.17 12.77 -32.24
C MET A 1 29.21 12.24 -31.16
N ALA A 2 29.18 12.80 -29.93
CA ALA A 2 28.22 12.36 -28.90
C ALA A 2 26.74 12.76 -29.16
N PHE A 3 26.48 13.84 -29.91
CA PHE A 3 25.12 14.25 -30.32
C PHE A 3 24.44 13.23 -31.24
N THR A 4 25.20 12.58 -32.11
CA THR A 4 24.72 11.50 -32.98
C THR A 4 24.41 10.22 -32.19
N VAL A 5 24.94 10.08 -30.97
CA VAL A 5 24.72 8.89 -30.14
C VAL A 5 23.43 9.00 -29.34
N LEU A 6 23.02 10.19 -28.85
CA LEU A 6 21.68 10.36 -28.26
C LEU A 6 20.59 10.24 -29.33
N ASN A 7 20.73 10.91 -30.47
CA ASN A 7 19.77 10.77 -31.57
C ASN A 7 19.83 9.37 -32.22
N GLY A 8 21.01 8.77 -32.38
CA GLY A 8 21.21 7.45 -33.00
C GLY A 8 20.88 6.26 -32.12
N LEU A 9 20.96 6.38 -30.78
CA LEU A 9 20.45 5.37 -29.85
C LEU A 9 18.93 5.45 -29.72
N LEU A 10 18.31 6.62 -29.97
CA LEU A 10 16.86 6.81 -29.95
C LEU A 10 16.17 6.42 -31.28
N LEU A 11 16.90 6.44 -32.41
CA LEU A 11 16.37 6.09 -33.74
C LEU A 11 16.06 4.59 -33.95
N LYS A 12 16.35 3.72 -32.97
CA LYS A 12 15.96 2.29 -33.02
C LYS A 12 14.61 2.00 -32.34
N ASP A 13 13.93 3.02 -31.85
CA ASP A 13 12.56 2.90 -31.36
C ASP A 13 11.59 3.15 -32.54
N LEU A 14 11.02 2.08 -33.11
CA LEU A 14 10.06 2.16 -34.23
C LEU A 14 8.68 2.72 -33.83
N SER A 15 8.58 3.38 -32.67
CA SER A 15 7.40 4.09 -32.18
C SER A 15 7.86 5.41 -31.57
N GLN A 16 7.72 6.51 -32.32
CA GLN A 16 8.28 7.85 -32.01
C GLN A 16 8.14 8.25 -30.51
N PRO A 17 9.24 8.29 -29.74
CA PRO A 17 9.23 8.87 -28.39
C PRO A 17 9.07 10.39 -28.47
N VAL A 18 8.28 10.98 -27.57
CA VAL A 18 8.16 12.44 -27.46
C VAL A 18 9.28 12.94 -26.55
N LEU A 19 10.29 13.54 -27.17
CA LEU A 19 11.47 14.08 -26.49
C LEU A 19 11.52 15.59 -26.67
N LEU A 20 11.58 16.33 -25.57
CA LEU A 20 11.88 17.76 -25.56
C LEU A 20 13.22 17.98 -24.85
N GLN A 21 14.20 18.51 -25.59
CA GLN A 21 15.49 18.91 -25.05
C GLN A 21 15.72 20.39 -25.33
N GLN A 22 16.02 21.17 -24.28
CA GLN A 22 16.52 22.52 -24.43
C GLN A 22 17.99 22.53 -24.00
N VAL A 23 18.88 22.88 -24.93
CA VAL A 23 20.32 22.92 -24.71
C VAL A 23 20.75 24.38 -24.68
N GLY A 24 21.38 24.79 -23.58
CA GLY A 24 21.97 26.12 -23.44
C GLY A 24 23.24 26.29 -24.27
N LYS A 25 23.80 27.51 -24.23
CA LYS A 25 25.09 27.83 -24.88
C LYS A 25 26.30 27.05 -24.29
N THR A 26 26.09 26.29 -23.22
CA THR A 26 27.12 25.45 -22.58
C THR A 26 26.87 23.96 -22.87
N PRO A 27 27.87 23.07 -22.74
CA PRO A 27 27.69 21.64 -23.00
C PRO A 27 26.71 20.92 -22.04
N GLN A 28 26.12 21.61 -21.06
CA GLN A 28 25.12 21.10 -20.13
C GLN A 28 23.74 20.94 -20.79
N LEU A 29 22.91 20.05 -20.25
CA LEU A 29 21.47 20.06 -20.51
C LEU A 29 20.85 21.16 -19.62
N ASP A 30 20.21 22.15 -20.24
CA ASP A 30 19.50 23.19 -19.47
C ASP A 30 18.23 22.57 -18.92
N SER A 31 17.35 22.09 -19.80
CA SER A 31 16.18 21.29 -19.43
C SER A 31 16.10 20.00 -20.24
N PHE A 32 15.47 18.99 -19.65
CA PHE A 32 15.24 17.70 -20.27
C PHE A 32 13.85 17.19 -19.89
N SER A 33 13.11 16.64 -20.85
CA SER A 33 11.84 15.95 -20.61
C SER A 33 11.69 14.80 -21.59
N TYR A 34 11.38 13.62 -21.07
CA TYR A 34 11.26 12.40 -21.86
C TYR A 34 10.16 11.50 -21.34
N GLN A 35 9.36 11.01 -22.29
CA GLN A 35 8.39 9.94 -22.09
C GLN A 35 8.39 9.03 -23.32
N SER A 36 8.54 7.72 -23.12
CA SER A 36 8.34 6.74 -24.20
C SER A 36 6.85 6.44 -24.37
N ARG A 37 6.48 5.81 -25.50
CA ARG A 37 5.10 5.36 -25.70
C ARG A 37 4.64 4.40 -24.60
N PHE A 38 5.48 3.45 -24.22
CA PHE A 38 5.19 2.53 -23.11
C PHE A 38 4.89 3.28 -21.81
N MET A 39 5.70 4.30 -21.47
CA MET A 39 5.48 5.12 -20.28
C MET A 39 4.16 5.89 -20.32
N HIS A 40 3.85 6.49 -21.46
CA HIS A 40 2.59 7.18 -21.69
C HIS A 40 1.40 6.23 -21.52
N ASP A 41 1.46 5.05 -22.13
CA ASP A 41 0.42 4.04 -22.05
C ASP A 41 0.26 3.54 -20.60
N VAL A 42 1.35 3.27 -19.90
CA VAL A 42 1.32 2.91 -18.47
C VAL A 42 0.65 3.99 -17.62
N PHE A 43 0.98 5.27 -17.83
CA PHE A 43 0.35 6.36 -17.09
C PHE A 43 -1.15 6.47 -17.39
N ALA A 44 -1.55 6.35 -18.66
CA ALA A 44 -2.96 6.41 -19.06
C ALA A 44 -3.81 5.32 -18.36
N HIS A 45 -3.24 4.15 -18.11
CA HIS A 45 -3.89 3.05 -17.39
C HIS A 45 -3.92 3.26 -15.87
N PHE A 46 -2.88 3.87 -15.29
CA PHE A 46 -2.72 4.02 -13.83
C PHE A 46 -2.41 5.47 -13.39
N PRO A 47 -3.28 6.45 -13.70
CA PRO A 47 -2.95 7.86 -13.43
C PRO A 47 -3.20 8.28 -11.97
N GLU A 48 -3.84 7.47 -11.14
CA GLU A 48 -4.39 7.92 -9.85
C GLU A 48 -3.31 8.35 -8.84
N VAL A 49 -2.20 7.62 -8.76
CA VAL A 49 -1.16 7.87 -7.78
C VAL A 49 0.18 8.01 -8.47
N LEU A 50 0.81 9.17 -8.29
CA LEU A 50 2.17 9.43 -8.73
C LEU A 50 3.13 9.34 -7.55
N PHE A 51 4.27 8.70 -7.76
CA PHE A 51 5.41 8.71 -6.87
C PHE A 51 6.52 9.49 -7.57
N ILE A 52 7.02 10.54 -6.94
CA ILE A 52 8.10 11.37 -7.49
C ILE A 52 9.38 11.06 -6.74
N HIS A 53 10.40 10.59 -7.47
CA HIS A 53 11.75 10.41 -6.96
C HIS A 53 12.71 11.43 -7.54
N ARG A 54 13.56 11.99 -6.69
CA ARG A 54 14.64 12.91 -7.09
C ARG A 54 15.99 12.23 -6.92
N THR A 55 16.80 12.26 -7.97
CA THR A 55 18.19 11.75 -7.95
C THR A 55 19.14 12.89 -8.28
N TYR A 56 20.06 13.21 -7.36
CA TYR A 56 21.05 14.26 -7.51
C TYR A 56 22.33 13.72 -8.13
N ASN A 57 22.90 14.44 -9.08
CA ASN A 57 24.24 14.17 -9.59
C ASN A 57 25.32 14.93 -8.78
N PRO A 58 26.62 14.65 -8.97
CA PRO A 58 27.70 15.31 -8.22
C PRO A 58 27.82 16.83 -8.47
N ARG A 59 27.12 17.35 -9.48
CA ARG A 59 27.09 18.78 -9.83
C ARG A 59 25.85 19.50 -9.28
N GLY A 60 25.00 18.80 -8.54
CA GLY A 60 23.76 19.34 -7.98
C GLY A 60 22.59 19.43 -8.96
N LYS A 61 22.70 18.89 -10.18
CA LYS A 61 21.55 18.73 -11.08
C LYS A 61 20.69 17.57 -10.60
N VAL A 62 19.38 17.70 -10.80
CA VAL A 62 18.37 16.78 -10.25
C VAL A 62 17.61 16.11 -11.39
N LEU A 63 17.58 14.79 -11.40
CA LEU A 63 16.69 14.01 -12.22
C LEU A 63 15.41 13.72 -11.45
N TYR A 64 14.29 14.23 -11.95
CA TYR A 64 12.95 13.89 -11.52
C TYR A 64 12.49 12.65 -12.28
N THR A 65 12.12 11.61 -11.53
CA THR A 65 11.52 10.39 -12.06
C THR A 65 10.12 10.24 -11.49
N PHE A 66 9.12 10.19 -12.36
CA PHE A 66 7.74 9.98 -11.96
C PHE A 66 7.43 8.51 -12.16
N LEU A 67 6.83 7.89 -11.15
CA LEU A 67 6.42 6.50 -11.19
C LEU A 67 4.93 6.38 -10.88
N VAL A 68 4.24 5.43 -11.50
CA VAL A 68 2.87 5.09 -11.11
C VAL A 68 2.88 4.22 -9.85
N ASP A 69 1.88 4.44 -8.99
CA ASP A 69 1.65 3.61 -7.81
C ASP A 69 0.16 3.29 -7.61
N GLY A 70 -0.15 2.41 -6.65
CA GLY A 70 -1.50 2.06 -6.24
C GLY A 70 -1.83 0.56 -6.38
N PRO A 71 -3.04 0.16 -5.92
CA PRO A 71 -3.44 -1.24 -5.79
C PRO A 71 -3.56 -2.01 -7.09
N ARG A 72 -3.75 -1.32 -8.21
CA ARG A 72 -3.89 -1.94 -9.53
C ARG A 72 -2.57 -2.06 -10.29
N VAL A 73 -1.49 -1.49 -9.76
CA VAL A 73 -0.19 -1.45 -10.45
C VAL A 73 0.57 -2.76 -10.21
N GLN A 74 0.37 -3.71 -11.13
CA GLN A 74 1.07 -5.01 -11.17
C GLN A 74 2.11 -5.03 -12.29
N LEU A 75 3.07 -4.10 -12.23
CA LEU A 75 4.15 -4.00 -13.19
C LEU A 75 5.43 -4.60 -12.62
N GLU A 76 6.00 -5.55 -13.35
CA GLU A 76 7.28 -6.18 -13.05
C GLU A 76 8.38 -5.63 -13.97
N GLY A 77 9.56 -5.40 -13.41
CA GLY A 77 10.69 -4.82 -14.13
C GLY A 77 11.27 -3.59 -13.43
N ARG A 78 12.58 -3.39 -13.57
CA ARG A 78 13.34 -2.42 -12.75
C ARG A 78 12.94 -0.96 -12.94
N LEU A 79 12.39 -0.62 -14.09
CA LEU A 79 11.90 0.72 -14.44
C LEU A 79 10.48 0.68 -15.01
N ALA A 80 9.78 -0.45 -14.88
CA ALA A 80 8.46 -0.64 -15.51
C ALA A 80 7.40 0.34 -14.99
N ARG A 81 7.57 0.84 -13.75
CA ARG A 81 6.69 1.84 -13.16
C ARG A 81 7.04 3.28 -13.54
N ALA A 82 8.23 3.53 -14.08
CA ALA A 82 8.63 4.88 -14.44
C ALA A 82 7.81 5.33 -15.65
N VAL A 83 7.18 6.51 -15.55
CA VAL A 83 6.31 7.06 -16.59
C VAL A 83 6.78 8.39 -17.12
N TYR A 84 7.77 9.03 -16.50
CA TYR A 84 8.32 10.29 -16.98
C TYR A 84 9.67 10.58 -16.36
N PHE A 85 10.59 11.13 -17.17
CA PHE A 85 11.90 11.60 -16.74
C PHE A 85 12.06 13.08 -17.09
N ALA A 86 12.50 13.88 -16.13
CA ALA A 86 12.77 15.30 -16.35
C ALA A 86 13.99 15.82 -15.58
N ILE A 87 14.72 16.75 -16.18
CA ILE A 87 15.75 17.56 -15.51
C ILE A 87 15.30 19.01 -15.66
N PRO A 88 14.90 19.69 -14.57
CA PRO A 88 14.52 21.09 -14.66
C PRO A 88 15.75 21.97 -14.91
N THR A 89 15.53 23.13 -15.54
CA THR A 89 16.55 24.18 -15.67
C THR A 89 17.10 24.59 -14.31
N ARG A 90 16.18 24.81 -13.36
CA ARG A 90 16.43 25.18 -11.97
C ARG A 90 15.41 24.49 -11.08
N GLU A 91 15.81 24.12 -9.87
CA GLU A 91 14.89 23.56 -8.86
C GLU A 91 14.16 24.68 -8.10
N ASP A 92 13.49 25.56 -8.85
CA ASP A 92 12.64 26.64 -8.33
C ASP A 92 11.21 26.51 -8.87
N ALA A 93 10.32 27.41 -8.44
CA ALA A 93 8.90 27.34 -8.77
C ALA A 93 8.65 27.38 -10.29
N GLU A 94 9.40 28.19 -11.04
CA GLU A 94 9.24 28.34 -12.48
C GLU A 94 9.76 27.11 -13.23
N GLY A 95 10.99 26.67 -12.92
CA GLY A 95 11.60 25.52 -13.56
C GLY A 95 10.79 24.22 -13.35
N LEU A 96 10.15 24.09 -12.19
CA LEU A 96 9.30 22.93 -11.90
C LEU A 96 7.90 23.03 -12.50
N ALA A 97 7.29 24.22 -12.50
CA ALA A 97 6.04 24.45 -13.23
C ALA A 97 6.21 24.04 -14.70
N GLN A 98 7.32 24.40 -15.35
CA GLN A 98 7.64 23.95 -16.70
C GLN A 98 7.69 22.42 -16.82
N VAL A 99 8.36 21.73 -15.90
CA VAL A 99 8.40 20.25 -15.89
C VAL A 99 7.01 19.63 -15.78
N PHE A 100 6.16 20.17 -14.89
CA PHE A 100 4.80 19.67 -14.69
C PHE A 100 3.89 19.98 -15.88
N GLN A 101 3.99 21.16 -16.47
CA GLN A 101 3.22 21.55 -17.67
C GLN A 101 3.57 20.68 -18.88
N VAL A 102 4.87 20.37 -19.08
CA VAL A 102 5.28 19.42 -20.12
C VAL A 102 4.72 18.03 -19.86
N PHE A 103 4.78 17.54 -18.61
CA PHE A 103 4.19 16.26 -18.24
C PHE A 103 2.68 16.19 -18.55
N LYS A 104 1.93 17.23 -18.19
CA LYS A 104 0.48 17.34 -18.47
C LYS A 104 0.18 17.39 -19.96
N THR A 105 1.01 18.10 -20.73
CA THR A 105 0.90 18.16 -22.20
C THR A 105 1.07 16.78 -22.81
N PHE A 106 2.00 15.97 -22.29
CA PHE A 106 2.18 14.62 -22.76
C PHE A 106 1.04 13.69 -22.31
N ASN A 107 0.37 13.96 -21.20
CA ASN A 107 -0.52 13.01 -20.55
C ASN A 107 -1.90 13.61 -20.25
N PRO A 108 -2.88 13.52 -21.17
CA PRO A 108 -4.23 14.07 -20.97
C PRO A 108 -4.96 13.53 -19.73
N ALA A 109 -4.60 12.34 -19.25
CA ALA A 109 -5.18 11.73 -18.05
C ALA A 109 -4.68 12.35 -16.72
N TRP A 110 -3.84 13.39 -16.76
CA TRP A 110 -3.24 14.00 -15.57
C TRP A 110 -4.27 14.50 -14.54
N GLU A 111 -5.47 14.90 -14.98
CA GLU A 111 -6.55 15.37 -14.07
C GLU A 111 -7.05 14.27 -13.12
N ARG A 112 -6.81 12.99 -13.45
CA ARG A 112 -7.17 11.84 -12.60
C ARG A 112 -6.16 11.59 -11.48
N VAL A 113 -5.03 12.29 -11.45
CA VAL A 113 -4.06 12.19 -10.35
C VAL A 113 -4.73 12.72 -9.09
N CYS A 114 -4.94 11.83 -8.11
CA CYS A 114 -5.55 12.17 -6.83
C CYS A 114 -4.55 12.13 -5.66
N THR A 115 -3.38 11.51 -5.85
CA THR A 115 -2.34 11.46 -4.80
C THR A 115 -0.96 11.57 -5.40
N ILE A 116 -0.10 12.39 -4.79
CA ILE A 116 1.31 12.50 -5.16
C ILE A 116 2.19 12.21 -3.95
N LEU A 117 3.00 11.16 -4.05
CA LEU A 117 3.94 10.71 -3.04
C LEU A 117 5.32 11.34 -3.30
N VAL A 118 5.82 12.10 -2.34
CA VAL A 118 7.11 12.81 -2.44
C VAL A 118 8.04 12.47 -1.29
N ASP A 119 9.32 12.81 -1.44
CA ASP A 119 10.31 12.65 -0.38
C ASP A 119 10.27 13.80 0.65
N PRO A 120 10.82 13.61 1.87
CA PRO A 120 10.76 14.61 2.92
C PRO A 120 11.41 15.96 2.64
N HIS A 121 12.36 16.01 1.71
CA HIS A 121 13.08 17.24 1.37
C HIS A 121 12.49 17.91 0.13
N PHE A 122 11.26 17.55 -0.26
CA PHE A 122 10.60 18.14 -1.42
C PHE A 122 10.28 19.61 -1.14
N LEU A 123 11.20 20.50 -1.49
CA LEU A 123 11.10 21.95 -1.26
C LEU A 123 9.93 22.66 -1.99
N PRO A 124 9.50 22.24 -3.19
CA PRO A 124 8.55 23.00 -4.01
C PRO A 124 7.10 22.50 -3.84
N LEU A 125 6.69 22.18 -2.61
CA LEU A 125 5.31 21.74 -2.30
C LEU A 125 4.24 22.72 -2.82
N PRO A 126 4.39 24.06 -2.69
CA PRO A 126 3.40 25.00 -3.21
C PRO A 126 3.24 24.91 -4.73
N THR A 127 4.34 24.78 -5.48
CA THR A 127 4.30 24.64 -6.94
C THR A 127 3.58 23.35 -7.33
N LEU A 128 3.89 22.24 -6.67
CA LEU A 128 3.23 20.97 -6.94
C LEU A 128 1.73 21.03 -6.62
N ALA A 129 1.33 21.71 -5.53
CA ALA A 129 -0.07 21.89 -5.16
C ALA A 129 -0.84 22.79 -6.14
N MET A 130 -0.20 23.84 -6.67
CA MET A 130 -0.81 24.68 -7.71
C MET A 130 -0.96 23.93 -9.03
N GLU A 131 0.00 23.09 -9.36
CA GLU A 131 0.00 22.31 -10.60
C GLU A 131 -0.98 21.12 -10.52
N PHE A 132 -1.15 20.49 -9.37
CA PHE A 132 -2.09 19.38 -9.19
C PHE A 132 -3.08 19.70 -8.05
N PRO A 133 -4.02 20.64 -8.28
CA PRO A 133 -4.87 21.19 -7.22
C PRO A 133 -5.88 20.17 -6.65
N THR A 134 -6.20 19.13 -7.40
CA THR A 134 -7.09 18.03 -6.98
C THR A 134 -6.34 16.92 -6.24
N ALA A 135 -5.01 16.90 -6.30
CA ALA A 135 -4.21 15.82 -5.75
C ALA A 135 -3.79 16.12 -4.30
N GLU A 136 -3.93 15.11 -3.42
CA GLU A 136 -3.33 15.16 -2.10
C GLU A 136 -1.83 14.89 -2.19
N ILE A 137 -1.01 15.78 -1.64
CA ILE A 137 0.44 15.61 -1.59
C ILE A 137 0.82 14.99 -0.24
N LEU A 138 1.43 13.81 -0.28
CA LEU A 138 1.79 13.04 0.90
C LEU A 138 3.28 12.65 0.88
N LEU A 139 3.86 12.46 2.06
CA LEU A 139 5.15 11.80 2.16
C LEU A 139 5.01 10.33 1.78
N SER A 140 5.96 9.85 1.00
CA SER A 140 6.07 8.43 0.68
C SER A 140 6.60 7.64 1.87
N ALA A 141 5.93 6.54 2.22
CA ALA A 141 6.44 5.58 3.21
C ALA A 141 7.83 5.06 2.82
N PHE A 142 8.11 4.88 1.52
CA PHE A 142 9.43 4.49 1.04
C PHE A 142 10.50 5.54 1.39
N HIS A 143 10.27 6.81 1.05
CA HIS A 143 11.25 7.86 1.32
C HIS A 143 11.44 8.12 2.82
N VAL A 144 10.36 8.02 3.61
CA VAL A 144 10.44 8.08 5.08
C VAL A 144 11.33 6.96 5.62
N CYS A 145 11.13 5.72 5.17
CA CYS A 145 11.98 4.60 5.59
C CYS A 145 13.43 4.77 5.15
N LYS A 146 13.70 5.23 3.92
CA LYS A 146 15.06 5.50 3.45
C LYS A 146 15.73 6.62 4.23
N PHE A 147 14.98 7.67 4.59
CA PHE A 147 15.47 8.75 5.43
C PHE A 147 15.91 8.23 6.81
N LEU A 148 15.03 7.49 7.49
CA LEU A 148 15.31 6.92 8.81
C LEU A 148 16.50 5.95 8.75
N GLN A 149 16.54 5.07 7.74
CA GLN A 149 17.67 4.17 7.51
C GLN A 149 19.00 4.93 7.38
N GLY A 150 19.02 5.97 6.54
CA GLY A 150 20.22 6.80 6.36
C GLY A 150 20.64 7.50 7.65
N LYS A 151 19.67 8.00 8.43
CA LYS A 151 19.94 8.63 9.73
C LYS A 151 20.50 7.64 10.75
N PHE A 152 20.01 6.40 10.81
CA PHE A 152 20.55 5.41 11.74
C PHE A 152 22.04 5.16 11.50
N TYR A 153 22.47 5.08 10.23
CA TYR A 153 23.88 4.96 9.89
C TYR A 153 24.71 6.22 10.25
N GLN A 154 24.10 7.40 10.23
CA GLN A 154 24.78 8.67 10.58
C GLN A 154 24.90 8.90 12.08
N LEU A 155 24.04 8.27 12.89
CA LEU A 155 24.01 8.47 14.34
C LEU A 155 25.14 7.74 15.08
N CYS A 156 25.93 6.91 14.41
CA CYS A 156 27.03 6.14 14.99
C CYS A 156 26.61 5.38 16.27
N LEU A 157 25.44 4.75 16.22
CA LEU A 157 24.88 4.01 17.34
C LEU A 157 25.68 2.72 17.63
N GLU A 158 25.56 2.19 18.84
CA GLU A 158 26.10 0.86 19.14
C GLU A 158 25.45 -0.19 18.22
N ARG A 159 26.24 -1.17 17.75
CA ARG A 159 25.77 -2.19 16.79
C ARG A 159 24.47 -2.90 17.20
N PRO A 160 24.26 -3.31 18.46
CA PRO A 160 23.00 -3.94 18.86
C PRO A 160 21.80 -3.00 18.70
N VAL A 161 21.97 -1.72 19.03
CA VAL A 161 20.94 -0.68 18.91
C VAL A 161 20.64 -0.38 17.44
N GLU A 162 21.67 -0.22 16.61
CA GLU A 162 21.51 -0.02 15.16
C GLU A 162 20.74 -1.20 14.53
N THR A 163 21.12 -2.43 14.87
CA THR A 163 20.47 -3.66 14.37
C THR A 163 19.00 -3.73 14.80
N LEU A 164 18.71 -3.37 16.05
CA LEU A 164 17.34 -3.33 16.57
C LEU A 164 16.47 -2.31 15.82
N LEU A 165 16.99 -1.10 15.60
CA LEU A 165 16.29 -0.04 14.86
C LEU A 165 16.06 -0.43 13.40
N LEU A 166 17.07 -0.98 12.73
CA LEU A 166 16.95 -1.45 11.34
C LEU A 166 15.94 -2.60 11.21
N THR A 167 15.92 -3.54 12.15
CA THR A 167 14.96 -4.66 12.16
C THR A 167 13.53 -4.18 12.39
N SER A 168 13.34 -3.21 13.29
CA SER A 168 12.04 -2.59 13.55
C SER A 168 11.55 -1.77 12.34
N LEU A 169 12.47 -1.06 11.68
CA LEU A 169 12.19 -0.35 10.43
C LEU A 169 11.79 -1.32 9.31
N GLN A 170 12.52 -2.41 9.13
CA GLN A 170 12.18 -3.46 8.16
C GLN A 170 10.78 -4.05 8.45
N SER A 171 10.47 -4.32 9.71
CA SER A 171 9.15 -4.82 10.12
C SER A 171 8.04 -3.83 9.76
N THR A 172 8.30 -2.53 9.93
CA THR A 172 7.38 -1.44 9.56
C THR A 172 7.19 -1.35 8.04
N MET A 173 8.27 -1.49 7.26
CA MET A 173 8.22 -1.49 5.79
C MET A 173 7.40 -2.68 5.27
N CYS A 174 7.64 -3.87 5.81
CA CYS A 174 6.96 -5.09 5.42
C CYS A 174 5.50 -5.14 5.90
N ALA A 175 5.20 -4.55 7.05
CA ALA A 175 3.85 -4.51 7.61
C ALA A 175 3.66 -3.22 8.41
N ALA A 176 3.02 -2.22 7.80
CA ALA A 176 2.78 -0.92 8.42
C ALA A 176 1.59 -0.91 9.40
N THR A 177 1.55 -1.90 10.31
CA THR A 177 0.53 -1.94 11.37
C THR A 177 0.77 -0.83 12.38
N ALA A 178 -0.31 -0.37 13.04
CA ALA A 178 -0.19 0.62 14.10
C ALA A 178 0.74 0.15 15.24
N GLY A 179 0.79 -1.15 15.51
CA GLY A 179 1.71 -1.75 16.48
C GLY A 179 3.18 -1.61 16.07
N ASN A 180 3.52 -1.92 14.81
CA ASN A 180 4.90 -1.79 14.31
C ASN A 180 5.37 -0.34 14.31
N LEU A 181 4.51 0.58 13.89
CA LEU A 181 4.80 2.02 13.88
C LEU A 181 5.02 2.57 15.28
N ARG A 182 4.15 2.23 16.25
CA ARG A 182 4.32 2.63 17.66
C ARG A 182 5.56 2.01 18.29
N LYS A 183 5.87 0.75 17.97
CA LYS A 183 7.09 0.08 18.44
C LYS A 183 8.34 0.80 17.93
N LEU A 184 8.39 1.13 16.64
CA LEU A 184 9.52 1.89 16.09
C LEU A 184 9.61 3.28 16.73
N TYR A 185 8.48 3.98 16.87
CA TYR A 185 8.44 5.28 17.56
C TYR A 185 9.02 5.20 18.98
N ALA A 186 8.57 4.24 19.79
CA ALA A 186 9.07 4.04 21.14
C ALA A 186 10.58 3.73 21.16
N LEU A 187 11.04 2.85 20.26
CA LEU A 187 12.47 2.56 20.13
C LEU A 187 13.29 3.79 19.76
N LEU A 188 12.80 4.68 18.90
CA LEU A 188 13.49 5.93 18.61
C LEU A 188 13.61 6.80 19.86
N SER A 189 12.53 6.94 20.63
CA SER A 189 12.53 7.74 21.86
C SER A 189 13.44 7.18 22.95
N THR A 190 13.62 5.86 23.01
CA THR A 190 14.46 5.20 24.02
C THR A 190 15.93 5.13 23.59
N CYS A 191 16.20 4.80 22.33
CA CYS A 191 17.55 4.48 21.85
C CYS A 191 18.33 5.68 21.32
N VAL A 192 17.66 6.80 20.99
CA VAL A 192 18.30 7.96 20.38
C VAL A 192 18.36 9.10 21.40
N PRO A 193 19.52 9.76 21.59
CA PRO A 193 19.64 10.88 22.50
C PRO A 193 18.58 11.96 22.22
N PRO A 194 17.92 12.55 23.25
CA PRO A 194 16.86 13.54 23.05
C PRO A 194 17.26 14.72 22.18
N ALA A 195 18.53 15.14 22.22
CA ALA A 195 19.06 16.22 21.38
C ALA A 195 19.07 15.89 19.88
N ARG A 196 19.16 14.61 19.52
CA ARG A 196 19.21 14.10 18.13
C ARG A 196 17.86 13.60 17.64
N LEU A 197 16.93 13.29 18.54
CA LEU A 197 15.61 12.74 18.20
C LEU A 197 14.79 13.62 17.23
N PRO A 198 14.77 14.97 17.35
CA PRO A 198 14.07 15.81 16.38
C PRO A 198 14.56 15.65 14.93
N GLU A 199 15.84 15.33 14.73
CA GLU A 199 16.43 15.11 13.41
C GLU A 199 15.87 13.87 12.70
N LEU A 200 15.17 12.99 13.43
CA LEU A 200 14.56 11.76 12.91
C LEU A 200 13.09 11.93 12.54
N HIS A 201 12.47 13.05 12.89
CA HIS A 201 11.04 13.31 12.67
C HIS A 201 10.13 12.14 13.09
N PRO A 202 10.19 11.66 14.35
CA PRO A 202 9.48 10.46 14.78
C PRO A 202 7.95 10.58 14.64
N HIS A 203 7.40 11.80 14.65
CA HIS A 203 5.98 12.05 14.38
C HIS A 203 5.50 11.57 13.00
N TRP A 204 6.39 11.40 12.01
CA TRP A 204 6.03 10.77 10.72
C TRP A 204 5.56 9.32 10.88
N LEU A 205 6.05 8.61 11.90
CA LEU A 205 5.60 7.24 12.20
C LEU A 205 4.16 7.21 12.74
N LEU A 206 3.71 8.32 13.35
CA LEU A 206 2.37 8.45 13.92
C LEU A 206 1.37 9.11 12.96
N ASN A 207 1.84 9.59 11.80
CA ASN A 207 0.98 10.20 10.80
C ASN A 207 0.31 9.13 9.95
N ASP A 208 -0.94 8.80 10.27
CA ASP A 208 -1.65 7.70 9.62
C ASP A 208 -1.89 7.96 8.11
N ARG A 209 -1.89 9.21 7.63
CA ARG A 209 -2.04 9.49 6.18
C ARG A 209 -0.87 8.93 5.36
N ILE A 210 0.35 9.03 5.87
CA ILE A 210 1.55 8.47 5.21
C ILE A 210 1.41 6.94 5.08
N TRP A 211 0.98 6.30 6.16
CA TRP A 211 0.97 4.85 6.25
C TRP A 211 -0.27 4.21 5.64
N LEU A 212 -1.41 4.91 5.58
CA LEU A 212 -2.63 4.45 4.88
C LEU A 212 -2.38 4.22 3.39
N ALA A 213 -1.61 5.11 2.75
CA ALA A 213 -1.20 4.95 1.34
C ALA A 213 -0.35 3.68 1.09
N HIS A 214 0.21 3.08 2.15
CA HIS A 214 1.01 1.86 2.08
C HIS A 214 0.31 0.61 2.65
N ARG A 215 -0.47 0.74 3.74
CA ARG A 215 -1.00 -0.34 4.59
C ARG A 215 -1.95 -1.31 3.88
N TRP A 216 -2.49 -0.94 2.71
CA TRP A 216 -3.35 -1.82 1.92
C TRP A 216 -2.60 -3.02 1.31
N ARG A 217 -1.27 -2.96 1.21
CA ARG A 217 -0.44 -4.08 0.71
C ARG A 217 -0.31 -5.17 1.76
N SER A 218 -0.40 -6.43 1.34
CA SER A 218 0.03 -7.57 2.17
C SER A 218 1.52 -7.50 2.50
N ARG A 219 1.99 -8.37 3.41
CA ARG A 219 3.41 -8.43 3.78
C ARG A 219 4.32 -8.76 2.58
N ALA A 220 3.88 -9.71 1.75
CA ALA A 220 4.62 -10.12 0.56
C ALA A 220 4.67 -8.99 -0.48
N GLU A 221 3.52 -8.34 -0.75
CA GLU A 221 3.44 -7.22 -1.69
C GLU A 221 4.25 -6.01 -1.22
N SER A 222 4.18 -5.66 0.06
CA SER A 222 4.98 -4.59 0.67
C SER A 222 6.47 -4.86 0.47
N SER A 223 6.90 -6.09 0.71
CA SER A 223 8.31 -6.47 0.54
C SER A 223 8.75 -6.35 -0.93
N ARG A 224 7.95 -6.85 -1.88
CA ARG A 224 8.23 -6.71 -3.32
C ARG A 224 8.22 -5.25 -3.78
N TYR A 225 7.28 -4.45 -3.30
CA TYR A 225 7.15 -3.03 -3.61
C TYR A 225 8.40 -2.26 -3.18
N PHE A 226 8.83 -2.42 -1.93
CA PHE A 226 10.03 -1.77 -1.41
C PHE A 226 11.30 -2.25 -2.12
N GLN A 227 11.42 -3.55 -2.39
CA GLN A 227 12.54 -4.08 -3.17
C GLN A 227 12.57 -3.52 -4.59
N GLY A 228 11.42 -3.43 -5.26
CA GLY A 228 11.29 -2.85 -6.58
C GLY A 228 11.74 -1.39 -6.60
N LEU A 229 11.23 -0.58 -5.68
CA LEU A 229 11.64 0.82 -5.54
C LEU A 229 13.14 0.96 -5.22
N GLU A 230 13.69 0.15 -4.31
CA GLU A 230 15.12 0.16 -3.99
C GLU A 230 15.97 -0.13 -5.23
N VAL A 231 15.56 -1.12 -6.02
CA VAL A 231 16.23 -1.47 -7.28
C VAL A 231 16.14 -0.31 -8.28
N THR A 232 14.97 0.30 -8.44
CA THR A 232 14.78 1.48 -9.30
C THR A 232 15.69 2.63 -8.86
N THR A 233 15.65 3.02 -7.58
CA THR A 233 16.45 4.12 -7.06
C THR A 233 17.95 3.86 -7.19
N ARG A 234 18.39 2.60 -7.03
CA ARG A 234 19.79 2.21 -7.21
C ARG A 234 20.23 2.33 -8.67
N VAL A 235 19.38 1.92 -9.62
CA VAL A 235 19.64 2.08 -11.06
C VAL A 235 19.76 3.56 -11.42
N LEU A 236 18.84 4.40 -10.94
CA LEU A 236 18.89 5.85 -11.17
C LEU A 236 20.15 6.49 -10.57
N SER A 237 20.49 6.13 -9.32
CA SER A 237 21.71 6.59 -8.66
C SER A 237 22.97 6.12 -9.38
N GLN A 238 22.99 4.87 -9.87
CA GLN A 238 24.15 4.32 -10.58
C GLN A 238 24.42 5.08 -11.88
N PHE A 239 23.41 5.35 -12.69
CA PHE A 239 23.61 5.98 -14.00
C PHE A 239 23.64 7.51 -13.93
N PHE A 240 22.77 8.13 -13.16
CA PHE A 240 22.69 9.59 -13.06
C PHE A 240 23.44 10.12 -11.84
N GLY A 241 23.22 9.52 -10.66
CA GLY A 241 23.76 10.02 -9.40
C GLY A 241 25.28 9.95 -9.25
N THR A 242 25.96 9.05 -9.97
CA THR A 242 27.44 8.97 -9.97
C THR A 242 28.10 9.73 -11.14
N THR A 243 27.32 10.18 -12.12
CA THR A 243 27.86 10.77 -13.36
C THR A 243 27.75 12.29 -13.32
N ALA A 244 28.88 12.99 -13.48
CA ALA A 244 28.88 14.46 -13.53
C ALA A 244 28.22 15.03 -14.79
N SER A 245 28.15 14.28 -15.88
CA SER A 245 27.50 14.67 -17.14
C SER A 245 26.06 14.18 -17.21
N GLU A 246 25.09 15.10 -17.22
CA GLU A 246 23.66 14.78 -17.32
C GLU A 246 23.37 13.99 -18.60
N LYS A 247 23.98 14.42 -19.71
CA LYS A 247 23.85 13.78 -21.03
C LYS A 247 24.35 12.33 -21.01
N GLN A 248 25.50 12.09 -20.41
CA GLN A 248 26.09 10.74 -20.33
C GLN A 248 25.30 9.83 -19.37
N GLY A 249 24.83 10.39 -18.25
CA GLY A 249 23.99 9.67 -17.30
C GLY A 249 22.69 9.20 -17.95
N MET A 250 21.97 10.12 -18.62
CA MET A 250 20.74 9.79 -19.34
C MET A 250 20.97 8.82 -20.50
N ALA A 251 22.02 9.01 -21.29
CA ALA A 251 22.34 8.08 -22.39
C ALA A 251 22.63 6.66 -21.88
N SER A 252 23.26 6.53 -20.70
CA SER A 252 23.53 5.22 -20.08
C SER A 252 22.26 4.58 -19.52
N LEU A 253 21.38 5.38 -18.90
CA LEU A 253 20.07 4.95 -18.43
C LEU A 253 19.19 4.43 -19.59
N PHE A 254 19.15 5.14 -20.71
CA PHE A 254 18.37 4.70 -21.87
C PHE A 254 18.93 3.43 -22.51
N ARG A 255 20.25 3.32 -22.64
CA ARG A 255 20.88 2.08 -23.11
C ARG A 255 20.53 0.90 -22.18
N TYR A 256 20.47 1.15 -20.87
CA TYR A 256 20.05 0.15 -19.90
C TYR A 256 18.60 -0.29 -20.10
N MET A 257 17.68 0.66 -20.29
CA MET A 257 16.26 0.38 -20.55
C MET A 257 16.07 -0.46 -21.82
N GLN A 258 16.68 -0.06 -22.94
CA GLN A 258 16.61 -0.79 -24.21
C GLN A 258 17.13 -2.23 -24.12
N ASN A 259 18.25 -2.42 -23.41
CA ASN A 259 18.83 -3.75 -23.22
C ASN A 259 18.00 -4.65 -22.29
N SER A 260 17.18 -4.06 -21.41
CA SER A 260 16.29 -4.79 -20.52
C SER A 260 15.00 -5.23 -21.23
N GLU A 261 14.47 -4.41 -22.14
CA GLU A 261 13.31 -4.74 -22.98
C GLU A 261 13.65 -5.85 -23.99
N ASN A 262 14.83 -5.82 -24.61
CA ASN A 262 15.28 -6.87 -25.54
C ASN A 262 15.49 -8.25 -24.88
N LYS A 263 15.59 -8.33 -23.55
CA LYS A 263 15.71 -9.59 -22.80
C LYS A 263 14.39 -10.10 -22.24
N ALA A 264 13.39 -9.22 -22.12
CA ALA A 264 12.05 -9.54 -21.66
C ALA A 264 11.11 -9.49 -22.87
N GLY A 265 11.14 -10.52 -23.71
CA GLY A 265 10.10 -10.71 -24.72
C GLY A 265 8.76 -10.85 -24.03
N LEU A 266 8.01 -9.75 -23.90
CA LEU A 266 6.66 -9.73 -23.38
C LEU A 266 5.68 -9.84 -24.57
N PRO A 267 4.74 -10.80 -24.55
CA PRO A 267 3.67 -10.86 -25.51
C PRO A 267 2.62 -9.80 -25.13
N LEU A 268 2.79 -8.58 -25.61
CA LEU A 268 1.71 -7.60 -25.71
C LEU A 268 1.17 -7.65 -27.14
N GLY A 269 0.33 -8.67 -27.40
CA GLY A 269 -0.46 -8.75 -28.62
C GLY A 269 -1.64 -7.79 -28.55
N LEU A 270 -1.43 -6.55 -28.98
CA LEU A 270 -2.50 -5.60 -29.28
C LEU A 270 -2.32 -5.12 -30.72
N GLY A 271 -2.92 -5.86 -31.65
CA GLY A 271 -3.07 -5.47 -33.05
C GLY A 271 -4.46 -5.90 -33.56
N PRO A 272 -5.13 -5.08 -34.40
CA PRO A 272 -6.47 -5.38 -34.90
C PRO A 272 -6.38 -6.23 -36.17
N GLN A 273 -7.04 -7.39 -36.22
CA GLN A 273 -7.35 -8.03 -37.51
C GLN A 273 -8.73 -8.70 -37.54
N ASP A 274 -9.44 -8.29 -38.58
CA ASP A 274 -10.69 -8.81 -39.10
C ASP A 274 -10.55 -10.23 -39.69
N SER A 275 -11.66 -10.96 -39.55
CA SER A 275 -12.23 -12.03 -40.41
C SER A 275 -11.36 -13.18 -40.92
N GLY A 276 -11.71 -14.41 -40.51
CA GLY A 276 -11.68 -15.57 -41.41
C GLY A 276 -11.28 -16.93 -40.82
N ALA A 277 -12.25 -17.84 -40.77
CA ALA A 277 -12.15 -19.31 -40.73
C ALA A 277 -11.89 -20.03 -39.38
N LEU A 278 -13.02 -20.42 -38.78
CA LEU A 278 -13.35 -21.70 -38.13
C LEU A 278 -12.20 -22.71 -37.88
N SER A 279 -11.95 -23.00 -36.60
CA SER A 279 -11.83 -24.38 -36.13
C SER A 279 -12.21 -24.47 -34.65
N ASP A 280 -13.17 -25.35 -34.36
CA ASP A 280 -13.80 -25.58 -33.06
C ASP A 280 -12.82 -26.01 -31.98
N ALA A 281 -12.87 -25.32 -30.83
CA ALA A 281 -12.65 -25.92 -29.51
C ALA A 281 -13.21 -25.02 -28.39
N SER A 282 -14.48 -25.25 -28.02
CA SER A 282 -15.06 -25.08 -26.69
C SER A 282 -14.92 -23.72 -25.97
N ALA A 283 -15.93 -22.85 -26.15
CA ALA A 283 -16.20 -21.68 -25.32
C ALA A 283 -17.05 -22.01 -24.07
N GLN A 284 -16.53 -21.58 -22.90
CA GLN A 284 -17.22 -20.94 -21.76
C GLN A 284 -18.22 -21.71 -20.84
N SER A 285 -17.99 -21.58 -19.52
CA SER A 285 -19.08 -21.18 -18.59
C SER A 285 -18.64 -20.35 -17.34
N PRO A 286 -18.23 -19.06 -17.48
CA PRO A 286 -18.04 -18.14 -16.33
C PRO A 286 -19.33 -17.47 -15.82
N LYS A 287 -20.45 -17.56 -16.56
CA LYS A 287 -21.69 -16.80 -16.26
C LYS A 287 -22.45 -17.29 -15.03
N VAL A 288 -22.15 -18.51 -14.56
CA VAL A 288 -22.98 -19.20 -13.56
C VAL A 288 -22.45 -19.00 -12.13
N GLU A 289 -21.13 -18.94 -11.94
CA GLU A 289 -20.49 -18.70 -10.64
C GLU A 289 -20.74 -17.27 -10.15
N GLN A 290 -20.61 -16.28 -11.07
CA GLN A 290 -20.89 -14.88 -10.77
C GLN A 290 -22.35 -14.64 -10.32
N LEU A 291 -23.30 -15.40 -10.87
CA LEU A 291 -24.71 -15.33 -10.46
C LEU A 291 -24.97 -15.93 -9.08
N VAL A 292 -24.22 -16.95 -8.69
CA VAL A 292 -24.33 -17.59 -7.36
C VAL A 292 -23.74 -16.68 -6.29
N GLU A 293 -22.58 -16.08 -6.55
CA GLU A 293 -21.93 -15.15 -5.62
C GLU A 293 -22.75 -13.87 -5.44
N ALA A 294 -23.38 -13.35 -6.49
CA ALA A 294 -24.31 -12.22 -6.40
C ALA A 294 -25.54 -12.54 -5.52
N ARG A 295 -26.01 -13.79 -5.53
CA ARG A 295 -27.09 -14.24 -4.63
C ARG A 295 -26.63 -14.37 -3.19
N ILE A 296 -25.39 -14.82 -2.95
CA ILE A 296 -24.79 -14.86 -1.61
C ILE A 296 -24.62 -13.44 -1.06
N GLN A 297 -24.07 -12.53 -1.86
CA GLN A 297 -23.97 -11.10 -1.57
C GLN A 297 -25.31 -10.49 -1.17
N HIS A 298 -26.37 -10.78 -1.92
CA HIS A 298 -27.71 -10.30 -1.62
C HIS A 298 -28.25 -10.88 -0.31
N SER A 299 -28.05 -12.18 -0.04
CA SER A 299 -28.47 -12.81 1.21
C SER A 299 -27.75 -12.24 2.44
N LEU A 300 -26.46 -11.92 2.33
CA LEU A 300 -25.69 -11.29 3.40
C LEU A 300 -26.24 -9.91 3.76
N ASN A 301 -26.57 -9.10 2.76
CA ASN A 301 -27.14 -7.77 2.96
C ASN A 301 -28.57 -7.80 3.52
N THR A 302 -29.31 -8.88 3.28
CA THR A 302 -30.71 -9.01 3.69
C THR A 302 -30.84 -9.63 5.08
N ILE A 303 -29.97 -10.57 5.42
CA ILE A 303 -30.08 -11.38 6.64
C ILE A 303 -29.19 -10.83 7.75
N CYS A 304 -28.02 -10.28 7.46
CA CYS A 304 -27.11 -9.76 8.48
C CYS A 304 -27.46 -8.31 8.87
N THR A 305 -27.12 -7.90 10.10
CA THR A 305 -27.03 -6.47 10.43
C THR A 305 -25.95 -5.79 9.56
N GLY A 306 -26.08 -4.47 9.33
CA GLY A 306 -25.16 -3.73 8.45
C GLY A 306 -23.66 -3.99 8.72
N PRO A 307 -23.19 -3.90 9.98
CA PRO A 307 -21.79 -4.21 10.32
C PRO A 307 -21.40 -5.68 10.09
N ALA A 308 -22.30 -6.63 10.40
CA ALA A 308 -22.04 -8.05 10.18
C ALA A 308 -22.00 -8.40 8.69
N ALA A 309 -22.86 -7.78 7.87
CA ALA A 309 -22.83 -7.90 6.43
C ALA A 309 -21.45 -7.44 5.92
N GLN A 310 -21.01 -6.23 6.28
CA GLN A 310 -19.73 -5.67 5.83
C GLN A 310 -18.52 -6.59 6.10
N LEU A 311 -18.44 -7.18 7.30
CA LEU A 311 -17.39 -8.14 7.63
C LEU A 311 -17.44 -9.40 6.75
N CYS A 312 -18.63 -9.97 6.54
CA CYS A 312 -18.81 -11.15 5.70
C CYS A 312 -18.57 -10.85 4.21
N LEU A 313 -18.87 -9.63 3.74
CA LEU A 313 -18.59 -9.20 2.37
C LEU A 313 -17.10 -9.07 2.11
N GLY A 314 -16.33 -8.63 3.10
CA GLY A 314 -14.86 -8.66 3.05
C GLY A 314 -14.33 -10.08 2.85
N GLU A 315 -14.89 -11.06 3.56
CA GLU A 315 -14.55 -12.47 3.39
C GLU A 315 -15.02 -13.05 2.05
N LEU A 316 -16.20 -12.65 1.55
CA LEU A 316 -16.70 -13.08 0.23
C LEU A 316 -15.78 -12.60 -0.90
N ALA A 317 -15.31 -11.34 -0.84
CA ALA A 317 -14.41 -10.79 -1.85
C ALA A 317 -13.08 -11.55 -1.97
N VAL A 318 -12.63 -12.23 -0.91
CA VAL A 318 -11.46 -13.13 -0.93
C VAL A 318 -11.79 -14.43 -1.67
N VAL A 319 -12.98 -14.99 -1.46
CA VAL A 319 -13.48 -16.19 -2.15
C VAL A 319 -13.55 -15.95 -3.66
N GLN A 320 -14.06 -14.79 -4.10
CA GLN A 320 -14.20 -14.46 -5.53
C GLN A 320 -12.88 -14.38 -6.31
N LYS A 321 -11.75 -14.25 -5.60
CA LYS A 321 -10.41 -14.06 -6.18
C LYS A 321 -9.50 -15.27 -5.98
N SER A 322 -10.02 -16.38 -5.43
CA SER A 322 -9.23 -17.54 -4.99
C SER A 322 -9.69 -18.83 -5.69
N MET A 323 -8.74 -19.73 -6.01
CA MET A 323 -9.05 -21.09 -6.48
C MET A 323 -9.28 -22.02 -5.28
N HIS A 324 -10.37 -22.78 -5.27
CA HIS A 324 -10.73 -23.67 -4.15
C HIS A 324 -10.80 -25.13 -4.58
N LEU A 325 -10.09 -26.00 -3.85
CA LEU A 325 -10.23 -27.46 -3.95
C LEU A 325 -11.14 -27.94 -2.82
N ILE A 326 -12.18 -28.72 -3.16
CA ILE A 326 -13.18 -29.19 -2.20
C ILE A 326 -13.20 -30.72 -2.21
N GLY A 327 -12.66 -31.34 -1.15
CA GLY A 327 -12.65 -32.80 -0.99
C GLY A 327 -13.89 -33.28 -0.24
N SER A 328 -14.62 -34.28 -0.80
CA SER A 328 -15.80 -34.86 -0.16
C SER A 328 -15.45 -36.13 0.65
N GLY A 329 -15.51 -36.05 1.98
CA GLY A 329 -15.70 -37.19 2.88
C GLY A 329 -17.09 -37.13 3.50
N SER A 330 -17.71 -38.28 3.81
CA SER A 330 -19.15 -38.46 4.00
C SER A 330 -19.84 -37.63 5.09
N GLU A 331 -19.14 -36.88 5.94
CA GLU A 331 -19.74 -35.89 6.86
C GLU A 331 -18.92 -34.60 7.06
N LYS A 332 -17.72 -34.49 6.47
CA LYS A 332 -16.81 -33.33 6.65
C LYS A 332 -16.13 -33.00 5.32
N MET A 333 -16.34 -31.77 4.85
CA MET A 333 -15.73 -31.25 3.62
C MET A 333 -14.44 -30.51 3.97
N ASN A 334 -13.32 -30.87 3.34
CA ASN A 334 -12.07 -30.11 3.46
C ASN A 334 -12.00 -29.12 2.31
N ILE A 335 -11.87 -27.83 2.62
CA ILE A 335 -11.63 -26.77 1.63
C ILE A 335 -10.22 -26.25 1.83
N GLN A 336 -9.43 -26.23 0.75
CA GLN A 336 -8.11 -25.62 0.76
C GLN A 336 -8.21 -24.25 0.07
N ILE A 337 -8.10 -23.18 0.86
CA ILE A 337 -7.92 -21.80 0.38
C ILE A 337 -6.53 -21.37 0.83
N LEU A 338 -5.54 -21.61 -0.04
CA LEU A 338 -4.14 -21.15 -0.10
C LEU A 338 -3.24 -21.04 1.15
N GLU A 339 -3.69 -21.12 2.41
CA GLU A 339 -2.77 -21.12 3.57
C GLU A 339 -3.16 -22.04 4.74
N ASP A 340 -4.40 -22.52 4.88
CA ASP A 340 -4.77 -23.47 5.95
C ASP A 340 -5.98 -24.35 5.60
N THR A 341 -5.97 -25.61 6.06
CA THR A 341 -7.12 -26.53 5.92
C THR A 341 -8.04 -26.39 7.14
N HIS A 342 -9.25 -25.87 6.93
CA HIS A 342 -10.25 -25.73 8.00
C HIS A 342 -11.43 -26.67 7.81
N ARG A 343 -11.94 -27.20 8.94
CA ARG A 343 -13.14 -28.04 8.95
C ARG A 343 -14.36 -27.12 8.92
N VAL A 344 -15.20 -27.27 7.89
CA VAL A 344 -16.44 -26.51 7.74
C VAL A 344 -17.63 -27.43 7.94
N GLN A 345 -18.53 -27.04 8.83
CA GLN A 345 -19.86 -27.62 8.97
C GLN A 345 -20.88 -26.59 8.46
N PRO A 346 -21.39 -26.74 7.22
CA PRO A 346 -22.34 -25.81 6.64
C PRO A 346 -23.78 -26.02 7.15
N GLN A 347 -24.01 -26.95 8.08
CA GLN A 347 -25.32 -27.16 8.72
C GLN A 347 -25.51 -26.19 9.89
N PRO A 348 -26.74 -25.75 10.19
CA PRO A 348 -27.04 -24.86 11.32
C PRO A 348 -26.68 -25.47 12.69
N PRO A 349 -25.99 -24.74 13.58
CA PRO A 349 -25.33 -23.45 13.32
C PRO A 349 -24.06 -23.65 12.50
N ALA A 350 -23.91 -22.84 11.43
CA ALA A 350 -22.78 -22.97 10.53
C ALA A 350 -21.47 -22.67 11.27
N SER A 351 -20.55 -23.64 11.30
CA SER A 351 -19.32 -23.53 12.06
C SER A 351 -18.09 -23.82 11.20
N CYS A 352 -16.99 -23.16 11.56
CA CYS A 352 -15.70 -23.35 10.92
C CYS A 352 -14.59 -23.24 11.96
N SER A 353 -13.56 -24.08 11.84
CA SER A 353 -12.40 -24.05 12.74
C SER A 353 -11.45 -22.86 12.52
N CYS A 354 -11.79 -21.91 11.65
CA CYS A 354 -10.95 -20.73 11.41
C CYS A 354 -11.23 -19.62 12.43
N TYR A 355 -10.20 -18.83 12.74
CA TYR A 355 -10.26 -17.73 13.70
C TYR A 355 -11.46 -16.80 13.49
N PHE A 356 -11.76 -16.41 12.24
CA PHE A 356 -12.85 -15.50 11.93
C PHE A 356 -14.22 -16.02 12.41
N ASN A 357 -14.55 -17.28 12.15
CA ASN A 357 -15.82 -17.85 12.60
C ASN A 357 -15.82 -18.11 14.11
N GLN A 358 -14.69 -18.49 14.70
CA GLN A 358 -14.57 -18.66 16.15
C GLN A 358 -14.70 -17.36 16.94
N ALA A 359 -14.22 -16.24 16.39
CA ALA A 359 -14.25 -14.94 17.04
C ALA A 359 -15.59 -14.21 16.83
N PHE A 360 -16.16 -14.29 15.63
CA PHE A 360 -17.34 -13.49 15.27
C PHE A 360 -18.64 -14.30 15.17
N HIS A 361 -18.56 -15.63 15.11
CA HIS A 361 -19.68 -16.53 14.80
C HIS A 361 -20.42 -16.15 13.51
N LEU A 362 -19.70 -15.51 12.58
CA LEU A 362 -20.18 -15.09 11.28
C LEU A 362 -19.67 -16.02 10.15
N PRO A 363 -20.36 -16.05 8.99
CA PRO A 363 -19.90 -16.77 7.81
C PRO A 363 -18.51 -16.29 7.35
N CYS A 364 -17.50 -17.12 7.57
CA CYS A 364 -16.13 -16.88 7.11
C CYS A 364 -15.97 -17.25 5.63
N ARG A 365 -14.83 -16.88 5.01
CA ARG A 365 -14.51 -17.26 3.63
C ARG A 365 -14.66 -18.76 3.33
N HIS A 366 -14.40 -19.64 4.31
CA HIS A 366 -14.55 -21.08 4.12
C HIS A 366 -16.02 -21.52 4.05
N ILE A 367 -16.90 -20.95 4.89
CA ILE A 367 -18.35 -21.21 4.84
C ILE A 367 -18.94 -20.66 3.53
N LEU A 368 -18.51 -19.45 3.14
CA LEU A 368 -18.93 -18.80 1.91
C LEU A 368 -18.47 -19.56 0.65
N ALA A 369 -17.27 -20.15 0.69
CA ALA A 369 -16.78 -21.03 -0.38
C ALA A 369 -17.63 -22.32 -0.50
N VAL A 370 -18.06 -22.93 0.62
CA VAL A 370 -19.01 -24.07 0.57
C VAL A 370 -20.32 -23.66 -0.08
N LEU A 371 -20.88 -22.51 0.33
CA LEU A 371 -22.15 -21.99 -0.19
C LEU A 371 -22.07 -21.73 -1.69
N SER A 372 -20.98 -21.10 -2.15
CA SER A 372 -20.73 -20.85 -3.58
C SER A 372 -20.65 -22.16 -4.38
N ALA A 373 -19.87 -23.13 -3.89
CA ALA A 373 -19.74 -24.43 -4.55
C ALA A 373 -21.04 -25.25 -4.60
N ARG A 374 -21.86 -25.16 -3.54
CA ARG A 374 -23.17 -25.84 -3.47
C ARG A 374 -24.30 -25.05 -4.11
N ARG A 375 -24.03 -23.84 -4.62
CA ARG A 375 -25.02 -22.93 -5.19
C ARG A 375 -26.13 -22.57 -4.20
N GLN A 376 -25.77 -22.50 -2.93
CA GLN A 376 -26.64 -22.17 -1.81
C GLN A 376 -26.41 -20.71 -1.39
N VAL A 377 -27.44 -20.11 -0.79
CA VAL A 377 -27.38 -18.77 -0.19
C VAL A 377 -27.43 -18.89 1.33
N LEU A 378 -27.02 -17.83 2.03
CA LEU A 378 -27.12 -17.80 3.48
C LEU A 378 -28.59 -17.95 3.90
N GLN A 379 -28.85 -18.81 4.88
CA GLN A 379 -30.16 -18.95 5.51
C GLN A 379 -30.13 -18.30 6.92
N PRO A 380 -31.27 -17.76 7.41
CA PRO A 380 -31.30 -17.07 8.70
C PRO A 380 -30.88 -17.92 9.91
N ASP A 381 -31.12 -19.23 9.86
CA ASP A 381 -30.73 -20.21 10.87
C ASP A 381 -29.22 -20.53 10.89
N MET A 382 -28.48 -20.10 9.86
CA MET A 382 -27.02 -20.19 9.81
C MET A 382 -26.31 -19.09 10.61
N LEU A 383 -27.07 -18.17 11.23
CA LEU A 383 -26.56 -17.04 12.01
C LEU A 383 -27.10 -17.07 13.45
N PRO A 384 -26.29 -16.64 14.43
CA PRO A 384 -26.82 -16.30 15.75
C PRO A 384 -27.83 -15.14 15.67
N ALA A 385 -28.88 -15.20 16.49
CA ALA A 385 -29.99 -14.23 16.47
C ALA A 385 -29.58 -12.76 16.62
N GLN A 386 -28.45 -12.49 17.30
CA GLN A 386 -27.88 -11.16 17.50
C GLN A 386 -27.39 -10.47 16.21
N TRP A 387 -27.15 -11.25 15.15
CA TRP A 387 -26.66 -10.76 13.87
C TRP A 387 -27.75 -10.72 12.79
N ALA A 388 -28.97 -11.14 13.11
CA ALA A 388 -30.11 -11.12 12.18
C ALA A 388 -30.69 -9.70 12.02
N ALA A 389 -30.93 -9.31 10.76
CA ALA A 389 -31.60 -8.06 10.41
C ALA A 389 -33.00 -8.00 11.06
N GLY A 390 -33.32 -6.86 11.69
CA GLY A 390 -34.59 -6.65 12.40
C GLY A 390 -34.56 -6.85 13.92
N CYS A 391 -33.43 -7.28 14.50
CA CYS A 391 -33.29 -7.46 15.95
C CYS A 391 -32.77 -6.19 16.71
N ALA A 392 -32.71 -5.03 16.04
CA ALA A 392 -32.12 -3.82 16.62
C ALA A 392 -33.17 -2.85 17.19
N THR A 393 -33.73 -3.15 18.36
CA THR A 393 -34.21 -2.07 19.23
C THR A 393 -33.01 -1.35 19.83
N SER A 394 -32.67 -0.17 19.28
CA SER A 394 -32.12 1.02 19.98
C SER A 394 -30.99 1.79 19.29
N LEU A 395 -30.56 1.44 18.07
CA LEU A 395 -29.49 2.22 17.40
C LEU A 395 -29.97 3.43 16.58
N GLY A 396 -31.29 3.63 16.48
CA GLY A 396 -31.90 4.76 15.75
C GLY A 396 -31.59 6.15 16.32
N GLY A 397 -31.17 6.25 17.58
CA GLY A 397 -30.78 7.52 18.20
C GLY A 397 -29.37 8.00 17.83
N ILE A 398 -28.50 7.12 17.31
CA ILE A 398 -27.07 7.42 17.08
C ILE A 398 -26.83 8.03 15.69
N LEU A 399 -27.72 7.82 14.72
CA LEU A 399 -27.53 8.31 13.35
C LEU A 399 -28.00 9.75 13.12
N GLY A 400 -28.52 10.44 14.16
CA GLY A 400 -29.08 11.78 14.06
C GLY A 400 -28.21 12.93 14.56
N SER A 401 -27.14 12.69 15.34
CA SER A 401 -26.30 13.76 15.86
C SER A 401 -25.01 13.90 15.05
N LYS A 402 -24.73 15.12 14.58
CA LYS A 402 -23.47 15.52 13.95
C LYS A 402 -22.26 14.88 14.64
N TRP A 403 -21.49 14.10 13.88
CA TRP A 403 -20.25 13.45 14.31
C TRP A 403 -19.31 14.43 15.03
N SER A 404 -18.80 14.02 16.20
CA SER A 404 -17.88 14.78 17.04
C SER A 404 -16.82 13.84 17.63
N GLU A 405 -15.54 14.13 17.36
CA GLU A 405 -14.37 13.39 17.89
C GLU A 405 -14.33 13.38 19.43
N THR A 406 -14.94 14.38 20.06
CA THR A 406 -15.10 14.48 21.52
C THR A 406 -16.17 13.53 22.05
N LEU A 407 -17.20 13.21 21.27
CA LEU A 407 -18.21 12.21 21.62
C LEU A 407 -17.63 10.79 21.50
N ASP A 408 -16.80 10.55 20.49
CA ASP A 408 -16.16 9.25 20.23
C ASP A 408 -15.13 8.88 21.31
N LYS A 409 -14.29 9.85 21.74
CA LYS A 409 -13.40 9.67 22.90
C LYS A 409 -14.19 9.43 24.19
N ARG A 410 -15.32 10.11 24.38
CA ARG A 410 -16.16 9.94 25.57
C ARG A 410 -16.82 8.57 25.58
N LEU A 411 -17.36 8.12 24.45
CA LEU A 411 -17.94 6.79 24.26
C LEU A 411 -16.90 5.69 24.46
N ALA A 412 -15.70 5.84 23.91
CA ALA A 412 -14.61 4.89 24.10
C ALA A 412 -14.18 4.79 25.58
N VAL A 413 -14.06 5.93 26.28
CA VAL A 413 -13.75 5.95 27.71
C VAL A 413 -14.88 5.34 28.54
N THR A 414 -16.14 5.63 28.23
CA THR A 414 -17.31 5.05 28.90
C THR A 414 -17.40 3.55 28.68
N LEU A 415 -17.21 3.07 27.45
CA LEU A 415 -17.19 1.64 27.12
C LEU A 415 -16.03 0.90 27.79
N LEU A 416 -14.83 1.50 27.82
CA LEU A 416 -13.69 0.94 28.54
C LEU A 416 -13.95 0.90 30.04
N THR A 417 -14.58 1.93 30.60
CA THR A 417 -14.88 2.01 32.03
C THR A 417 -15.97 1.02 32.43
N GLU A 418 -17.00 0.83 31.60
CA GLU A 418 -18.03 -0.21 31.80
C GLU A 418 -17.44 -1.61 31.66
N GLU A 419 -16.60 -1.86 30.65
CA GLU A 419 -16.01 -3.17 30.44
C GLU A 419 -15.01 -3.52 31.55
N VAL A 420 -14.20 -2.55 31.99
CA VAL A 420 -13.34 -2.73 33.18
C VAL A 420 -14.19 -2.94 34.43
N GLY A 421 -15.26 -2.18 34.63
CA GLY A 421 -16.18 -2.37 35.75
C GLY A 421 -16.85 -3.74 35.75
N ARG A 422 -17.25 -4.24 34.58
CA ARG A 422 -17.84 -5.57 34.38
C ARG A 422 -16.84 -6.68 34.67
N LEU A 423 -15.59 -6.52 34.22
CA LEU A 423 -14.50 -7.46 34.49
C LEU A 423 -14.13 -7.49 35.98
N LEU A 424 -14.17 -6.33 36.66
CA LEU A 424 -13.96 -6.22 38.10
C LEU A 424 -15.07 -6.90 38.91
N GLN A 425 -16.32 -6.84 38.46
CA GLN A 425 -17.45 -7.56 39.10
C GLN A 425 -17.39 -9.08 38.93
N GLN A 426 -16.68 -9.56 37.91
CA GLN A 426 -16.53 -10.99 37.61
C GLN A 426 -15.26 -11.61 38.22
N CYS A 427 -14.44 -10.81 38.89
CA CYS A 427 -13.17 -11.23 39.45
C CYS A 427 -13.25 -11.22 40.98
N SER A 428 -12.81 -12.30 41.64
CA SER A 428 -12.67 -12.26 43.10
C SER A 428 -11.56 -11.27 43.47
N LYS A 429 -11.60 -10.72 44.69
CA LYS A 429 -10.60 -9.75 45.14
C LYS A 429 -9.18 -10.33 45.01
N GLU A 430 -9.02 -11.61 45.32
CA GLU A 430 -7.72 -12.29 45.24
C GLU A 430 -7.23 -12.44 43.80
N GLU A 431 -8.11 -12.77 42.86
CA GLU A 431 -7.73 -12.95 41.47
C GLU A 431 -7.49 -11.62 40.75
N PHE A 432 -8.18 -10.56 41.17
CA PHE A 432 -7.90 -9.20 40.71
C PHE A 432 -6.52 -8.73 41.16
N GLU A 433 -6.20 -8.88 42.46
CA GLU A 433 -4.90 -8.50 43.02
C GLU A 433 -3.76 -9.29 42.37
N LEU A 434 -3.95 -10.58 42.09
CA LEU A 434 -2.95 -11.40 41.39
C LEU A 434 -2.72 -10.92 39.95
N ARG A 435 -3.79 -10.61 39.20
CA ARG A 435 -3.65 -10.13 37.82
C ARG A 435 -3.08 -8.73 37.77
N TYR A 436 -3.48 -7.86 38.69
CA TYR A 436 -2.94 -6.53 38.84
C TYR A 436 -1.47 -6.55 39.25
N SER A 437 -1.07 -7.40 40.20
CA SER A 437 0.33 -7.56 40.60
C SER A 437 1.17 -8.12 39.45
N THR A 438 0.64 -9.09 38.69
CA THR A 438 1.32 -9.63 37.50
C THR A 438 1.49 -8.56 36.42
N LEU A 439 0.46 -7.74 36.18
CA LEU A 439 0.53 -6.63 35.22
C LEU A 439 1.50 -5.54 35.69
N ARG A 440 1.55 -5.30 37.01
CA ARG A 440 2.46 -4.34 37.63
C ARG A 440 3.90 -4.84 37.59
N GLU A 441 4.16 -6.11 37.88
CA GLU A 441 5.48 -6.73 37.71
C GLU A 441 5.93 -6.72 36.24
N LEU A 442 5.01 -6.99 35.31
CA LEU A 442 5.29 -6.88 33.87
C LEU A 442 5.61 -5.42 33.48
N ALA A 443 4.85 -4.46 34.00
CA ALA A 443 5.10 -3.03 33.77
C ALA A 443 6.43 -2.59 34.40
N ASP A 444 6.72 -2.97 35.63
CA ASP A 444 7.98 -2.67 36.32
C ASP A 444 9.18 -3.33 35.64
N SER A 445 8.99 -4.52 35.02
CA SER A 445 10.01 -5.19 34.22
C SER A 445 10.28 -4.51 32.87
N TRP A 446 9.29 -3.78 32.32
CA TRP A 446 9.39 -3.11 31.02
C TRP A 446 9.76 -1.64 31.13
N ILE A 447 9.47 -0.99 32.26
CA ILE A 447 9.55 0.46 32.41
C ILE A 447 10.45 0.85 33.61
N GLY A 448 10.90 -0.12 34.43
CA GLY A 448 11.62 0.10 35.69
C GLY A 448 10.65 0.26 36.88
N PRO A 449 11.11 0.10 38.14
CA PRO A 449 10.22 0.07 39.29
C PRO A 449 9.50 1.41 39.45
N TYR A 450 8.17 1.39 39.48
CA TYR A 450 7.38 2.56 39.82
C TYR A 450 7.61 2.94 41.30
N GLU A 451 8.25 4.10 41.55
CA GLU A 451 8.17 4.71 42.87
C GLU A 451 6.69 5.01 43.17
N GLN A 452 6.21 4.51 44.31
CA GLN A 452 4.88 4.80 44.81
C GLN A 452 4.73 6.31 44.92
N VAL A 453 3.93 6.90 44.04
CA VAL A 453 3.33 8.21 44.32
C VAL A 453 2.38 7.97 45.49
N GLN A 454 2.82 8.39 46.68
CA GLN A 454 1.93 8.49 47.83
C GLN A 454 0.79 9.43 47.44
N LEU A 455 -0.43 8.90 47.52
CA LEU A 455 -1.68 9.62 47.26
C LEU A 455 -1.85 10.82 48.18
#